data_AF-A0A9E0HP09-F1
#
_entry.id   AF-A0A9E0HP09-F1
#
_cell.length_a   1.000
_cell.length_b   1.000
_cell.length_c   1.000
_cell.angle_alpha   90.00
_cell.angle_beta   90.00
_cell.angle_gamma   90.00
#
_symmetry.space_group_name_H-M   'P 1'
#
loop_
_entity.id
_entity.type
_entity.pdbx_description
1 polymer ?
#
loop_
_entity_poly.entity_id
_entity_poly.type
_entity_poly.pdbx_seq_one_letter_code
_entity_poly.pdbx_strand_id
1 'polypeptide(L)'
;MTAIQINVSRNMDGVTYSLLPSIRKMIKKMFPSSQPANRVFVAYDLKNGLEKTYVEPLQHIYPALIGVSDVELGKKLDSVEFVDSETGKVLKKMDL
;
A
#
# COMPACT_ATOMS: atom_id res chain seq x y z
N MET A 1 14.92 4.24 11.36
CA MET A 1 14.07 4.70 10.27
C MET A 1 13.21 3.52 9.82
N THR A 2 11.91 3.58 10.04
CA THR A 2 11.00 2.44 9.83
C THR A 2 10.18 2.67 8.57
N ALA A 3 10.51 1.96 7.51
CA ALA A 3 9.74 1.93 6.28
C ALA A 3 8.86 0.67 6.24
N ILE A 4 7.63 0.80 5.74
CA ILE A 4 6.77 -0.35 5.45
C ILE A 4 6.68 -0.59 3.95
N GLN A 5 6.71 -1.86 3.55
CA GLN A 5 6.59 -2.26 2.16
C GLN A 5 5.19 -2.76 1.87
N ILE A 6 4.60 -2.21 0.80
CA ILE A 6 3.33 -2.62 0.22
C ILE A 6 3.62 -3.24 -1.14
N ASN A 7 3.26 -4.50 -1.29
CA ASN A 7 3.42 -5.22 -2.54
C ASN A 7 2.34 -4.81 -3.53
N VAL A 8 2.74 -4.56 -4.77
CA VAL A 8 1.88 -4.16 -5.88
C VAL A 8 1.96 -5.24 -6.96
N SER A 9 0.82 -5.87 -7.24
CA SER A 9 0.67 -6.86 -8.31
C SER A 9 -0.30 -6.32 -9.36
N ARG A 10 0.07 -6.43 -10.63
CA ARG A 10 -0.77 -5.98 -11.75
C ARG A 10 -1.53 -7.16 -12.32
N ASN A 11 -2.84 -6.98 -12.48
CA ASN A 11 -3.72 -7.92 -13.14
C ASN A 11 -4.30 -7.24 -14.39
N MET A 12 -4.87 -8.03 -15.30
CA MET A 12 -5.47 -7.50 -16.53
C MET A 12 -6.57 -6.45 -16.27
N ASP A 13 -7.26 -6.54 -15.14
CA ASP A 13 -8.46 -5.78 -14.79
C ASP A 13 -8.23 -4.81 -13.62
N GLY A 14 -7.00 -4.68 -13.11
CA GLY A 14 -6.76 -3.86 -11.93
C GLY A 14 -5.39 -4.04 -11.30
N VAL A 15 -5.22 -3.45 -10.13
CA VAL A 15 -4.02 -3.59 -9.30
C VAL A 15 -4.40 -4.09 -7.91
N THR A 16 -3.64 -5.08 -7.44
CA THR A 16 -3.72 -5.57 -6.07
C THR A 16 -2.58 -4.98 -5.25
N TYR A 17 -2.94 -4.36 -4.14
CA TYR A 17 -2.01 -3.92 -3.11
C TYR A 17 -2.11 -4.86 -1.92
N SER A 18 -0.98 -5.33 -1.38
CA SER A 18 -0.99 -6.30 -0.29
C SER A 18 0.14 -6.08 0.71
N LEU A 19 -0.12 -6.49 1.94
CA LEU A 19 0.87 -6.48 3.02
C LEU A 19 1.37 -7.89 3.28
N LEU A 20 2.67 -8.05 3.50
CA LEU A 20 3.21 -9.32 3.97
C LEU A 20 2.70 -9.63 5.41
N PRO A 21 2.56 -10.92 5.77
CA PRO A 21 2.14 -11.31 7.12
C PRO A 21 3.04 -10.73 8.24
N SER A 22 4.34 -10.62 7.99
CA SER A 22 5.32 -10.01 8.91
C SER A 22 5.02 -8.52 9.13
N ILE A 23 4.74 -7.78 8.06
CA ILE A 23 4.41 -6.35 8.11
C ILE A 23 3.08 -6.14 8.82
N ARG A 24 2.05 -6.97 8.57
CA ARG A 24 0.78 -6.88 9.33
C ARG A 24 0.96 -7.10 10.82
N LYS A 25 1.78 -8.09 11.22
CA LYS A 25 2.11 -8.32 12.63
C LYS A 25 2.85 -7.13 13.23
N MET A 26 3.77 -6.53 12.49
CA MET A 26 4.49 -5.32 12.90
C MET A 26 3.53 -4.13 13.08
N ILE A 27 2.66 -3.87 12.10
CA ILE A 27 1.62 -2.83 12.16
C ILE A 27 0.73 -3.03 13.38
N LYS A 28 0.24 -4.25 13.63
CA LYS A 28 -0.62 -4.55 14.79
C LYS A 28 0.09 -4.33 16.13
N LYS A 29 1.42 -4.55 16.19
CA LYS A 29 2.23 -4.21 17.38
C LYS A 29 2.40 -2.70 17.56
N MET A 30 2.61 -1.97 16.47
CA MET A 30 2.78 -0.51 16.50
C MET A 30 1.48 0.22 16.79
N PHE A 31 0.37 -0.29 16.25
CA PHE A 31 -0.97 0.25 16.32
C PHE A 31 -1.95 -0.85 16.76
N PRO A 32 -2.12 -1.10 18.06
CA PRO A 32 -2.95 -2.20 18.56
C PRO A 32 -4.42 -2.14 18.12
N SER A 33 -4.96 -0.94 17.89
CA SER A 33 -6.32 -0.70 17.40
C SER A 33 -6.47 -0.91 15.88
N SER A 34 -5.38 -0.93 15.12
CA SER A 34 -5.41 -1.07 13.66
C SER A 34 -6.05 -2.38 13.21
N GLN A 35 -6.73 -2.35 12.07
CA GLN A 35 -7.27 -3.55 11.41
C GLN A 35 -6.67 -3.66 10.00
N PRO A 36 -5.37 -4.02 9.89
CA PRO A 36 -4.71 -4.02 8.59
C PRO A 36 -5.32 -5.07 7.68
N ALA A 37 -5.77 -4.64 6.50
CA ALA A 37 -6.28 -5.51 5.47
C ALA A 37 -5.15 -6.38 4.89
N ASN A 38 -5.50 -7.60 4.46
CA ASN A 38 -4.54 -8.47 3.78
C ASN A 38 -4.17 -7.91 2.40
N ARG A 39 -5.18 -7.43 1.67
CA ARG A 39 -5.08 -6.85 0.34
C ARG A 39 -6.21 -5.88 0.07
N VAL A 40 -5.95 -4.92 -0.80
CA VAL A 40 -6.93 -4.04 -1.44
C VAL A 40 -6.79 -4.20 -2.94
N PHE A 41 -7.90 -4.43 -3.64
CA PHE A 41 -7.92 -4.51 -5.09
C PHE A 41 -8.60 -3.26 -5.65
N VAL A 42 -7.94 -2.61 -6.60
CA VAL A 42 -8.48 -1.47 -7.34
C VAL A 42 -8.71 -1.93 -8.76
N ALA A 43 -9.98 -2.11 -9.11
CA ALA A 43 -10.38 -2.41 -10.47
C ALA A 43 -10.24 -1.17 -11.36
N TYR A 44 -9.83 -1.37 -12.61
CA TYR A 44 -9.77 -0.29 -13.60
C TYR A 44 -10.86 -0.45 -14.63
N ASP A 45 -11.42 0.67 -15.06
CA ASP A 45 -12.25 0.70 -16.26
C ASP A 45 -11.33 0.80 -17.49
N LEU A 46 -11.03 -0.36 -18.07
CA LEU A 46 -10.20 -0.50 -19.27
C LEU A 46 -10.82 0.22 -20.49
N LYS A 47 -12.14 0.51 -20.48
CA LYS A 47 -12.80 1.16 -21.62
C LYS A 47 -12.35 2.61 -21.82
N ASN A 48 -11.85 3.26 -20.78
CA ASN A 48 -11.56 4.69 -20.79
C ASN A 48 -10.07 5.02 -20.86
N GLY A 49 -9.19 4.04 -21.10
CA GLY A 49 -7.74 4.27 -21.23
C GLY A 49 -7.08 4.77 -19.94
N LEU A 50 -7.71 4.51 -18.78
CA LEU A 50 -7.23 4.90 -17.44
C LEU A 50 -6.00 4.10 -16.97
N GLU A 51 -5.43 3.28 -17.86
CA GLU A 51 -4.25 2.46 -17.59
C GLU A 51 -2.97 3.27 -17.33
N LYS A 52 -2.96 4.58 -17.53
CA LYS A 52 -1.74 5.39 -17.35
C LYS A 52 -1.69 6.15 -16.02
N THR A 53 -2.77 6.16 -15.24
CA THR A 53 -2.91 6.98 -14.02
C THR A 53 -2.71 6.18 -12.73
N TYR A 54 -1.95 5.08 -12.78
CA TYR A 54 -1.77 4.12 -11.67
C TYR A 54 -1.04 4.66 -10.43
N VAL A 55 -0.36 5.79 -10.56
CA VAL A 55 0.50 6.33 -9.50
C VAL A 55 -0.29 7.20 -8.51
N GLU A 56 -1.47 7.68 -8.89
CA GLU A 56 -2.28 8.58 -8.07
C GLU A 56 -3.07 7.87 -6.94
N PRO A 57 -3.67 6.68 -7.13
CA PRO A 57 -4.41 6.03 -6.06
C PRO A 57 -3.52 5.65 -4.86
N LEU A 58 -2.21 5.47 -5.08
CA LEU A 58 -1.26 4.94 -4.07
C LEU A 58 -1.36 5.66 -2.73
N GLN A 59 -1.49 6.99 -2.76
CA GLN A 59 -1.60 7.83 -1.55
C GLN A 59 -2.88 7.59 -0.75
N HIS A 60 -3.94 7.09 -1.39
CA HIS A 60 -5.21 6.78 -0.75
C HIS A 60 -5.33 5.31 -0.34
N ILE A 61 -4.47 4.44 -0.88
CA ILE A 61 -4.54 3.00 -0.64
C ILE A 61 -3.82 2.58 0.65
N TYR A 62 -2.68 3.18 0.97
CA TYR A 62 -1.94 2.77 2.17
C TYR A 62 -2.72 3.00 3.48
N PRO A 63 -3.48 4.09 3.69
CA PRO A 63 -4.26 4.27 4.92
C PRO A 63 -5.37 3.23 5.03
N ALA A 64 -6.01 2.90 3.90
CA ALA A 64 -7.03 1.86 3.82
C ALA A 64 -6.48 0.45 4.10
N LEU A 65 -5.25 0.16 3.67
CA LEU A 65 -4.58 -1.12 3.94
C LEU A 65 -4.18 -1.28 5.40
N ILE A 66 -3.73 -0.20 6.05
CA ILE A 66 -3.20 -0.23 7.40
C ILE A 66 -4.33 -0.10 8.42
N GLY A 67 -5.39 0.63 8.07
CA GLY A 67 -6.52 0.93 8.95
C GLY A 67 -6.15 1.95 10.03
N VAL A 68 -5.30 2.92 9.68
CA VAL A 68 -4.78 3.99 10.55
C VAL A 68 -4.73 5.28 9.75
N SER A 69 -4.95 6.42 10.41
CA SER A 69 -4.86 7.74 9.76
C SER A 69 -3.41 8.16 9.49
N ASP A 70 -3.19 8.97 8.46
CA ASP A 70 -1.87 9.49 8.05
C ASP A 70 -1.13 10.17 9.22
N VAL A 71 -1.86 10.94 10.02
CA VAL A 71 -1.33 11.65 11.20
C VAL A 71 -0.79 10.69 12.26
N GLU A 72 -1.44 9.54 12.46
CA GLU A 72 -0.95 8.53 13.40
C GLU A 72 0.19 7.71 12.81
N LEU A 73 0.15 7.47 11.50
CA LEU A 73 1.17 6.78 10.73
C LEU A 73 2.52 7.51 10.80
N GLY A 74 2.55 8.81 10.51
CA GLY A 74 3.76 9.65 10.54
C GLY A 74 4.41 9.79 11.92
N LYS A 75 3.72 9.41 13.01
CA LYS A 75 4.33 9.38 14.36
C LYS A 75 5.29 8.20 14.56
N LYS A 76 5.18 7.14 13.76
CA LYS A 76 5.91 5.87 13.98
C LYS A 76 6.63 5.35 12.74
N LEU A 77 6.25 5.82 11.57
CA LEU A 77 6.80 5.40 10.29
C LEU A 77 7.30 6.62 9.55
N ASP A 78 8.49 6.51 8.96
CA ASP A 78 9.08 7.61 8.19
C ASP A 78 8.61 7.59 6.74
N SER A 79 8.30 6.39 6.21
CA SER A 79 7.92 6.24 4.81
C SER A 79 7.15 4.95 4.51
N VAL A 80 6.41 4.97 3.42
CA VAL A 80 5.77 3.82 2.77
C VAL A 80 6.42 3.58 1.41
N GLU A 81 6.81 2.34 1.15
CA GLU A 81 7.39 1.92 -0.12
C GLU A 81 6.43 0.97 -0.85
N PHE A 82 6.11 1.31 -2.08
CA PHE A 82 5.33 0.47 -2.98
C PHE A 82 6.30 -0.32 -3.85
N VAL A 83 6.24 -1.64 -3.76
CA VAL A 83 7.19 -2.56 -4.39
C VAL A 83 6.44 -3.46 -5.36
N ASP A 84 6.93 -3.56 -6.58
CA ASP A 84 6.43 -4.50 -7.58
C ASP A 84 6.66 -5.94 -7.10
N SER A 85 5.60 -6.74 -7.03
CA SER A 85 5.66 -8.09 -6.44
C SER A 85 6.42 -9.10 -7.29
N GLU A 86 6.59 -8.85 -8.59
CA GLU A 86 7.26 -9.77 -9.51
C GLU A 86 8.76 -9.46 -9.61
N THR A 87 9.09 -8.18 -9.70
CA THR A 87 10.47 -7.71 -9.92
C THR A 87 11.17 -7.27 -8.65
N GLY A 88 10.44 -7.03 -7.55
CA GLY A 88 10.97 -6.44 -6.32
C GLY A 88 11.37 -4.97 -6.45
N LYS A 89 11.06 -4.32 -7.59
CA LYS A 89 11.44 -2.94 -7.84
C LYS A 89 10.54 -1.99 -7.06
N VAL A 90 11.14 -0.98 -6.42
CA VAL A 90 10.38 0.12 -5.81
C VAL A 90 9.72 0.94 -6.93
N LEU A 91 8.40 0.96 -6.93
CA LEU A 91 7.56 1.72 -7.85
C LEU A 91 7.40 3.17 -7.38
N LYS A 92 7.22 3.37 -6.07
CA LYS A 92 7.11 4.69 -5.45
C LYS A 92 7.47 4.60 -3.98
N LYS A 93 8.10 5.66 -3.47
CA LYS A 93 8.28 5.92 -2.04
C LYS A 93 7.50 7.16 -1.66
N MET A 94 6.86 7.12 -0.50
CA MET A 94 6.13 8.24 0.08
C MET A 94 6.63 8.46 1.50
N ASP A 95 7.06 9.68 1.80
CA ASP A 95 7.44 10.08 3.15
C ASP A 95 6.17 10.50 3.92
N LEU A 96 6.10 10.15 5.20
CA LEU A 96 4.92 10.31 6.07
C LEU A 96 5.08 11.43 7.11
#